data_AF-A0AAV7I861-F1
#
_entry.id   AF-A0AAV7I861-F1
#
_cell.length_a   1.000
_cell.length_b   1.000
_cell.length_c   1.000
_cell.angle_alpha   90.00
_cell.angle_beta   90.00
_cell.angle_gamma   90.00
#
_symmetry.space_group_name_H-M   'P 1'
#
loop_
_entity.id
_entity.type
_entity.pdbx_description
1 polymer ?
#
loop_
_entity_poly.entity_id
_entity_poly.type
_entity_poly.pdbx_seq_one_letter_code
_entity_poly.pdbx_strand_id
1 'polypeptide(L)'
;MVKERGVIMPIIRNFLNSITPRVNRRRLIGEDRNGTKYYEDLNAQNRRGRSFEPKDPENFEVEMPAEWEAWLRYRRQERPTDEEIKQNYEIIMMKKKNAAELKIKYNAEKGVKVDDNLPKEKL
;
A
#
# COMPACT_ATOMS: atom_id res chain seq x y z
N MET A 1 -13.37 20.07 44.83
CA MET A 1 -14.70 20.28 44.22
C MET A 1 -14.62 19.86 42.76
N VAL A 2 -15.24 18.74 42.38
CA VAL A 2 -15.20 18.25 40.99
C VAL A 2 -16.20 19.06 40.18
N LYS A 3 -15.72 19.75 39.13
CA LYS A 3 -16.58 20.56 38.26
C LYS A 3 -17.45 19.60 37.43
N GLU A 4 -18.73 19.50 37.77
CA GLU A 4 -19.71 18.74 36.99
C GLU A 4 -19.70 19.24 35.54
N ARG A 5 -19.46 18.34 34.59
CA ARG A 5 -19.40 18.70 33.17
C ARG A 5 -20.83 18.87 32.67
N GLY A 6 -21.29 20.11 32.56
CA GLY A 6 -22.63 20.44 32.07
C GLY A 6 -22.94 19.81 30.70
N VAL A 7 -24.15 19.31 30.53
CA VAL A 7 -24.59 18.48 29.39
C VAL A 7 -24.90 19.30 28.12
N ILE A 8 -25.23 20.59 28.28
CA ILE A 8 -25.63 21.46 27.16
C ILE A 8 -24.45 21.77 26.23
N MET A 9 -23.27 22.03 26.79
CA MET A 9 -22.07 22.39 26.00
C MET A 9 -21.60 21.26 25.04
N PRO A 10 -21.52 19.97 25.45
CA PRO A 10 -21.19 18.90 24.51
C PRO A 10 -22.26 18.69 23.44
N ILE A 11 -23.54 18.90 23.72
CA ILE A 11 -24.62 18.81 22.71
C ILE A 11 -24.42 19.86 21.61
N ILE A 12 -24.22 21.13 21.97
CA ILE A 12 -24.00 22.21 21.01
C ILE A 12 -22.73 21.97 20.20
N ARG A 13 -21.65 21.53 20.86
CA ARG A 13 -20.38 21.22 20.19
C ARG A 13 -20.55 20.10 19.16
N ASN A 14 -21.27 19.04 19.51
CA ASN A 14 -21.54 17.93 18.59
C ASN A 14 -22.44 18.36 17.43
N PHE A 15 -23.42 19.23 17.67
CA PHE A 15 -24.27 19.79 16.62
C PHE A 15 -23.46 20.64 15.63
N LEU A 16 -22.64 21.57 16.10
CA LEU A 16 -21.76 22.36 15.21
C LEU A 16 -20.78 21.47 14.43
N ASN A 17 -20.18 20.47 15.10
CA ASN A 17 -19.30 19.50 14.46
C ASN A 17 -20.01 18.65 13.38
N SER A 18 -21.34 18.47 13.49
CA SER A 18 -22.12 17.71 12.51
C SER A 18 -22.41 18.51 11.23
N ILE A 19 -22.41 19.85 11.31
CA ILE A 19 -22.68 20.75 10.18
C ILE A 19 -21.39 21.11 9.44
N THR A 20 -20.26 21.16 10.13
CA THR A 20 -18.97 21.44 9.50
C THR A 20 -18.55 20.30 8.57
N PRO A 21 -18.18 20.57 7.29
CA PRO A 21 -17.68 19.54 6.39
C PRO A 21 -16.45 18.86 6.98
N ARG A 22 -16.40 17.52 6.90
CA ARG A 22 -15.18 16.78 7.21
C ARG A 22 -14.15 17.10 6.14
N VAL A 23 -13.25 18.04 6.42
CA VAL A 23 -12.11 18.33 5.55
C VAL A 23 -11.30 17.04 5.44
N ASN A 24 -11.04 16.55 4.22
CA ASN A 24 -10.18 15.38 4.03
C ASN A 24 -8.77 15.78 4.46
N ARG A 25 -8.33 15.31 5.64
CA ARG A 25 -7.04 15.66 6.23
C ARG A 25 -5.87 14.85 5.66
N ARG A 26 -6.16 13.94 4.73
CA ARG A 26 -5.19 13.06 4.10
C ARG A 26 -4.36 13.85 3.08
N ARG A 27 -3.05 13.95 3.31
CA ARG A 27 -2.08 14.51 2.36
C ARG A 27 -1.61 13.41 1.41
N LEU A 28 -1.68 13.65 0.10
CA LEU A 28 -1.09 12.76 -0.90
C LEU A 28 0.44 12.80 -0.79
N ILE A 29 1.06 11.63 -0.62
CA ILE A 29 2.51 11.46 -0.46
C ILE A 29 3.16 10.98 -1.75
N GLY A 30 2.48 10.12 -2.51
CA GLY A 30 2.99 9.59 -3.77
C GLY A 30 2.05 8.57 -4.40
N GLU A 31 2.48 8.10 -5.56
CA GLU A 31 1.81 7.08 -6.36
C GLU A 31 2.84 6.01 -6.72
N ASP A 32 2.45 4.73 -6.71
CA ASP A 32 3.31 3.67 -7.22
C ASP A 32 3.10 3.42 -8.72
N ARG A 33 3.87 2.50 -9.28
CA ARG A 33 3.73 2.09 -10.68
C ARG A 33 2.38 1.43 -10.99
N ASN A 34 1.70 0.89 -9.98
CA ASN A 34 0.40 0.22 -10.15
C ASN A 34 -0.75 1.25 -10.17
N GLY A 35 -0.47 2.53 -9.91
CA GLY A 35 -1.45 3.60 -9.80
C GLY A 35 -2.12 3.66 -8.43
N THR A 36 -1.57 2.99 -7.42
CA THR A 36 -2.02 3.07 -6.03
C THR A 36 -1.54 4.38 -5.44
N LYS A 37 -2.44 5.13 -4.81
CA LYS A 37 -2.12 6.43 -4.18
C LYS A 37 -1.92 6.26 -2.69
N TYR A 38 -0.87 6.86 -2.17
CA TYR A 38 -0.48 6.77 -0.76
C TYR A 38 -0.68 8.09 -0.04
N TYR A 39 -1.28 8.03 1.14
CA TYR A 39 -1.70 9.19 1.92
C TYR A 39 -1.19 9.13 3.35
N GLU A 40 -0.91 10.30 3.91
CA GLU A 40 -0.58 10.48 5.32
C GLU A 40 -1.49 11.54 5.97
N ASP A 41 -2.07 11.19 7.12
CA ASP A 41 -2.82 12.08 8.00
C ASP A 41 -1.96 12.42 9.22
N LEU A 42 -1.48 13.66 9.25
CA LEU A 42 -0.64 14.20 10.33
C LEU A 42 -1.40 14.36 11.66
N ASN A 43 -2.73 14.41 11.62
CA ASN A 43 -3.58 14.62 12.79
C ASN A 43 -4.22 13.32 13.31
N ALA A 44 -3.86 12.17 12.73
CA ALA A 44 -4.36 10.88 13.15
C ALA A 44 -3.97 10.63 14.62
N GLN A 45 -4.98 10.53 15.49
CA GLN A 45 -4.81 10.33 16.94
C GLN A 45 -4.24 8.94 17.30
N ASN A 46 -4.18 8.02 16.35
CA ASN A 46 -3.69 6.65 16.52
C ASN A 46 -2.54 6.37 15.53
N ARG A 47 -1.83 5.24 15.72
CA ARG A 47 -0.75 4.72 14.84
C ARG A 47 -1.20 4.35 13.41
N ARG A 48 -2.22 5.01 12.86
CA ARG A 48 -2.91 4.71 11.58
C ARG A 48 -3.08 5.98 10.74
N GLY A 49 -2.08 6.86 10.75
CA GLY A 49 -2.04 8.03 9.88
C GLY A 49 -1.71 7.69 8.43
N ARG A 50 -1.10 6.54 8.14
CA ARG A 50 -0.73 6.13 6.78
C ARG A 50 -1.81 5.22 6.19
N SER A 51 -2.23 5.54 4.96
CA SER A 51 -3.26 4.81 4.22
C SER A 51 -2.95 4.78 2.73
N PHE A 52 -3.60 3.88 2.01
CA PHE A 52 -3.49 3.79 0.55
C PHE A 52 -4.88 3.65 -0.08
N GLU A 53 -4.97 4.06 -1.33
CA GLU A 53 -6.16 3.95 -2.16
C GLU A 53 -5.76 3.20 -3.44
N PRO A 54 -6.18 1.93 -3.59
CA PRO A 54 -6.00 1.17 -4.82
C PRO A 54 -6.65 1.86 -6.01
N LYS A 55 -6.06 1.69 -7.19
CA LYS A 55 -6.67 2.16 -8.45
C LYS A 55 -8.00 1.46 -8.72
N ASP A 56 -8.06 0.16 -8.42
CA ASP A 56 -9.26 -0.66 -8.53
C ASP A 56 -9.66 -1.11 -7.12
N PRO A 57 -10.76 -0.58 -6.55
CA PRO A 57 -11.18 -0.89 -5.19
C PRO A 57 -11.74 -2.31 -5.03
N GLU A 58 -12.13 -2.97 -6.11
CA GLU A 58 -12.68 -4.33 -6.07
C GLU A 58 -11.59 -5.41 -6.14
N ASN A 59 -10.39 -5.03 -6.62
CA ASN A 59 -9.27 -5.94 -6.78
C ASN A 59 -8.34 -5.93 -5.56
N PHE A 60 -8.61 -6.85 -4.62
CA PHE A 60 -7.79 -7.03 -3.41
C PHE A 60 -6.54 -7.89 -3.63
N GLU A 61 -6.35 -8.47 -4.82
CA GLU A 61 -5.22 -9.36 -5.13
C GLU A 61 -3.99 -8.60 -5.67
N VAL A 62 -4.08 -7.28 -5.81
CA VAL A 62 -2.96 -6.48 -6.32
C VAL A 62 -1.81 -6.50 -5.32
N GLU A 63 -0.71 -7.15 -5.71
CA GLU A 63 0.54 -7.13 -4.93
C GLU A 63 1.07 -5.69 -4.84
N MET A 64 1.17 -5.18 -3.60
CA MET A 64 1.79 -3.88 -3.34
C MET A 64 3.31 -3.97 -3.37
N PRO A 65 4.01 -2.93 -3.85
CA PRO A 65 5.47 -2.84 -3.73
C PRO A 65 5.92 -2.91 -2.26
N ALA A 66 7.00 -3.64 -2.00
CA ALA A 66 7.48 -3.92 -0.65
C ALA A 66 7.93 -2.64 0.09
N GLU A 67 8.40 -1.64 -0.64
CA GLU A 67 8.87 -0.36 -0.09
C GLU A 67 7.70 0.44 0.48
N TRP A 68 6.59 0.48 -0.25
CA TRP A 68 5.36 1.12 0.16
C TRP A 68 4.70 0.37 1.31
N GLU A 69 4.74 -0.97 1.31
CA GLU A 69 4.26 -1.77 2.43
C GLU A 69 5.07 -1.48 3.72
N ALA A 70 6.40 -1.38 3.61
CA ALA A 70 7.25 -1.05 4.75
C ALA A 70 6.95 0.35 5.32
N TRP A 71 6.70 1.33 4.45
CA TRP A 71 6.29 2.69 4.85
C TRP A 71 4.91 2.71 5.50
N LEU A 72 3.90 2.05 4.90
CA LEU A 72 2.54 1.95 5.46
C LEU A 72 2.53 1.30 6.86
N ARG A 73 3.39 0.30 7.07
CA ARG A 73 3.53 -0.41 8.35
C ARG A 73 4.45 0.30 9.36
N TYR A 74 4.91 1.52 9.07
CA TYR A 74 5.83 2.27 9.93
C TYR A 74 7.16 1.57 10.20
N ARG A 75 7.56 0.60 9.37
CA ARG A 75 8.91 0.02 9.41
C ARG A 75 9.95 0.99 8.86
N ARG A 76 9.53 1.85 7.93
CA ARG A 76 10.31 2.98 7.42
C ARG A 76 9.65 4.30 7.83
N GLN A 77 10.45 5.30 8.21
CA GLN A 77 9.94 6.65 8.48
C GLN A 77 9.77 7.44 7.19
N GLU A 78 10.79 7.41 6.34
CA GLU A 78 10.81 8.11 5.06
C GLU A 78 10.03 7.34 3.99
N ARG A 79 9.38 8.08 3.09
CA ARG A 79 8.74 7.49 1.92
C ARG A 79 9.81 6.89 0.98
N PRO A 80 9.48 5.87 0.17
CA PRO A 80 10.38 5.41 -0.87
C PRO A 80 10.62 6.51 -1.93
N THR A 81 11.83 6.53 -2.48
CA THR A 81 12.23 7.45 -3.55
C THR A 81 11.99 6.81 -4.92
N ASP A 82 11.69 7.61 -5.94
CA ASP A 82 11.39 7.12 -7.29
C ASP A 82 12.53 6.27 -7.88
N GLU A 83 13.78 6.65 -7.61
CA GLU A 83 14.98 5.90 -8.02
C GLU A 83 15.07 4.53 -7.35
N GLU A 84 14.77 4.45 -6.05
CA GLU A 84 14.79 3.21 -5.28
C GLU A 84 13.71 2.24 -5.80
N ILE A 85 12.50 2.76 -6.04
CA ILE A 85 11.40 2.00 -6.61
C ILE A 85 11.80 1.40 -7.96
N LYS A 86 12.48 2.19 -8.81
CA LYS A 86 12.95 1.72 -10.13
C LYS A 86 14.01 0.63 -10.00
N GLN A 87 15.02 0.82 -9.16
CA GLN A 87 16.09 -0.16 -8.96
C GLN A 87 15.55 -1.49 -8.42
N ASN A 88 14.66 -1.44 -7.42
CA ASN A 88 14.05 -2.64 -6.86
C ASN A 88 13.19 -3.37 -7.89
N TYR A 89 12.47 -2.64 -8.74
CA TYR A 89 11.74 -3.24 -9.85
C TYR A 89 12.67 -3.99 -10.82
N GLU A 90 13.80 -3.39 -11.19
CA GLU A 90 14.78 -4.03 -12.07
C GLU A 90 15.33 -5.33 -11.45
N ILE A 91 15.60 -5.33 -10.14
CA ILE A 91 16.02 -6.52 -9.39
C ILE A 91 14.92 -7.60 -9.40
N ILE A 92 13.64 -7.22 -9.21
CA ILE A 92 12.52 -8.16 -9.27
C ILE A 92 12.43 -8.81 -10.65
N MET A 93 12.54 -8.02 -11.72
CA MET A 93 12.48 -8.53 -13.09
C MET A 93 13.64 -9.45 -13.41
N MET A 94 14.85 -9.10 -12.97
CA MET A 94 16.04 -9.95 -13.12
C MET A 94 15.85 -11.29 -12.40
N LYS A 95 15.38 -11.27 -11.15
CA LYS A 95 15.10 -12.50 -10.37
C LYS A 95 14.04 -13.37 -11.03
N LYS A 96 12.98 -12.76 -11.59
CA LYS A 96 11.95 -13.49 -12.34
C LYS A 96 12.53 -14.22 -13.55
N LYS A 97 13.40 -13.55 -14.32
CA LYS A 97 14.10 -14.16 -15.47
C LYS A 97 15.01 -15.32 -15.04
N ASN A 98 15.88 -15.08 -14.06
CA ASN A 98 16.81 -16.10 -13.56
C ASN A 98 16.05 -17.32 -12.99
N ALA A 99 14.94 -17.09 -12.28
CA ALA A 99 14.10 -18.16 -11.75
C ALA A 99 13.44 -18.98 -12.87
N ALA A 100 12.99 -18.35 -13.97
CA ALA A 100 12.45 -19.05 -15.12
C ALA A 100 13.53 -19.92 -15.80
N GLU A 101 14.73 -19.38 -16.00
CA GLU A 101 15.86 -20.12 -16.58
C GLU A 101 16.27 -21.32 -15.71
N LEU A 102 16.33 -21.14 -14.39
CA LEU A 102 16.64 -22.22 -13.45
C LEU A 102 15.56 -23.31 -13.47
N LYS A 103 14.27 -22.94 -13.56
CA LYS A 103 13.18 -23.91 -13.70
C LYS A 103 13.32 -24.73 -14.98
N ILE A 104 13.65 -24.09 -16.11
CA ILE A 104 13.88 -24.78 -17.38
C ILE A 104 15.04 -25.78 -17.26
N LYS A 105 16.18 -25.35 -16.72
CA LYS A 105 17.35 -26.21 -16.51
C LYS A 105 17.04 -27.39 -15.59
N TYR A 106 16.41 -27.13 -14.46
CA TYR A 106 16.02 -28.17 -13.49
C TYR A 106 15.08 -29.21 -14.10
N ASN A 107 14.09 -28.77 -14.88
CA ASN A 107 13.15 -29.68 -15.53
C ASN A 107 13.82 -30.51 -16.63
N ALA A 108 14.77 -29.94 -17.37
CA ALA A 108 15.58 -30.67 -18.34
C ALA A 108 16.45 -31.75 -17.68
N GLU A 109 17.06 -31.45 -16.53
CA GLU A 109 17.89 -32.40 -15.77
C GLU A 109 17.08 -33.55 -15.15
N LYS A 110 15.86 -33.28 -14.68
CA LYS A 110 15.00 -34.30 -14.05
C LYS A 110 14.23 -35.19 -15.02
N GLY A 111 14.25 -34.93 -16.33
CA GLY A 111 13.51 -35.70 -17.33
C GLY A 111 11.98 -35.66 -17.14
N VAL A 112 11.47 -34.73 -16.32
CA VAL A 112 10.03 -34.53 -16.11
C VAL A 112 9.53 -33.65 -17.23
N LYS A 113 8.67 -34.18 -18.11
CA LYS A 113 7.96 -33.39 -19.12
C LYS A 113 7.13 -32.33 -18.38
N VAL A 114 7.47 -31.07 -18.60
CA VAL A 114 6.72 -29.93 -18.07
C VAL A 114 5.42 -29.87 -18.87
N ASP A 115 4.27 -30.04 -18.22
CA ASP A 115 3.00 -29.71 -18.86
C ASP A 115 2.99 -28.21 -19.17
N ASP A 116 2.92 -27.87 -20.46
CA ASP A 116 2.98 -26.52 -21.07
C ASP A 116 1.82 -25.58 -20.67
N ASN A 117 1.10 -25.86 -19.58
CA ASN A 117 0.03 -25.00 -19.07
C ASN A 117 0.56 -23.97 -18.06
N LEU A 118 1.40 -23.04 -18.55
CA LEU A 118 1.60 -21.76 -17.88
C LEU A 118 0.66 -20.72 -18.55
N PRO A 119 -0.27 -20.07 -17.82
CA PRO A 119 -1.14 -19.09 -18.43
C PRO A 119 -0.31 -17.90 -18.94
N LYS A 120 -0.37 -17.67 -20.25
CA LYS A 120 0.35 -16.60 -20.97
C LYS A 120 -0.18 -15.19 -20.67
N GLU A 121 -1.13 -15.03 -19.75
CA GLU A 121 -1.92 -13.80 -19.58
C GLU A 121 -1.34 -12.75 -18.62
N LYS A 122 -0.14 -12.95 -18.04
CA LYS A 122 0.49 -11.93 -17.18
C LYS A 122 1.95 -11.66 -17.55
N LEU A 123 2.18 -11.35 -18.82
CA LEU A 123 3.40 -10.71 -19.33
C LEU A 123 3.16 -9.21 -19.53
#